data_AF-A0A248LEA9-F1
#
_entry.id   AF-A0A248LEA9-F1
#
_cell.length_a   1.000
_cell.length_b   1.000
_cell.length_c   1.000
_cell.angle_alpha   90.00
_cell.angle_beta   90.00
_cell.angle_gamma   90.00
#
_symmetry.space_group_name_H-M   'P 1'
#
loop_
_entity.id
_entity.type
_entity.pdbx_description
1 polymer ?
#
loop_
_entity_poly.entity_id
_entity_poly.type
_entity_poly.pdbx_seq_one_letter_code
_entity_poly.pdbx_strand_id
1 'polypeptide(L)'
;MFRVHPGEVLLVPAFLSHSLQADRLHQRWLVLRLHLHKLHLMLAGTLYGGAIERFHQTGNHGRLLLNHAATEVWRHTNALGEHGTLHDLHHLAALLALVCSPCPPEDEWVVPRKRRSDREITFCNALNELIEADPAHDWSLDRLAQHFHMSKSTFCRTVRKNLGLPFHHWLLDKKIRLACLYLQQSDQSVQSIAVQLGFSSATYFTKVFKKHVGHTPSSFRLPPEPVPQPERSPIQFYR
;
A
#
# COMPACT_ATOMS: atom_id res chain seq x y z
N MET A 1 -20.26 11.87 8.59
CA MET A 1 -20.25 12.56 7.29
C MET A 1 -19.26 13.70 7.43
N PHE A 2 -18.21 13.72 6.61
CA PHE A 2 -17.20 14.80 6.63
C PHE A 2 -17.49 15.78 5.50
N ARG A 3 -17.45 17.08 5.80
CA ARG A 3 -17.52 18.14 4.80
C ARG A 3 -16.12 18.67 4.59
N VAL A 4 -15.74 18.80 3.33
CA VAL A 4 -14.44 19.33 2.90
C VAL A 4 -14.71 20.64 2.17
N HIS A 5 -14.05 21.70 2.59
CA HIS A 5 -14.16 23.02 1.98
C HIS A 5 -13.09 23.25 0.90
N PRO A 6 -13.30 24.18 -0.04
CA PRO A 6 -12.29 24.53 -1.03
C PRO A 6 -10.96 24.91 -0.35
N GLY A 7 -9.87 24.27 -0.77
CA GLY A 7 -8.54 24.47 -0.19
C GLY A 7 -8.17 23.51 0.93
N GLU A 8 -9.06 22.59 1.32
CA GLU A 8 -8.76 21.50 2.25
C GLU A 8 -8.46 20.20 1.50
N VAL A 9 -7.58 19.37 2.07
CA VAL A 9 -7.26 18.05 1.51
C VAL A 9 -7.62 16.96 2.52
N LEU A 10 -8.48 16.04 2.10
CA LEU A 10 -8.88 14.89 2.91
C LEU A 10 -8.10 13.64 2.49
N LEU A 11 -7.27 13.12 3.40
CA LEU A 11 -6.61 11.82 3.25
C LEU A 11 -7.51 10.73 3.84
N VAL A 12 -8.03 9.87 2.95
CA VAL A 12 -8.89 8.74 3.32
C VAL A 12 -8.07 7.45 3.31
N PRO A 13 -8.04 6.67 4.41
CA PRO A 13 -7.32 5.40 4.43
C PRO A 13 -7.97 4.38 3.48
N ALA A 14 -7.14 3.53 2.87
CA ALA A 14 -7.54 2.61 1.80
C ALA A 14 -8.65 1.60 2.18
N PHE A 15 -8.87 1.37 3.47
CA PHE A 15 -9.85 0.41 3.99
C PHE A 15 -11.18 1.04 4.43
N LEU A 16 -11.34 2.35 4.27
CA LEU A 16 -12.59 3.03 4.59
C LEU A 16 -13.50 3.08 3.35
N SER A 17 -14.67 2.44 3.44
CA SER A 17 -15.72 2.67 2.45
C SER A 17 -16.20 4.11 2.56
N HIS A 18 -16.04 4.87 1.48
CA HIS A 18 -16.42 6.28 1.41
C HIS A 18 -17.15 6.54 0.10
N SER A 19 -18.06 7.51 0.12
CA SER A 19 -18.74 8.05 -1.06
C SER A 19 -18.52 9.55 -1.06
N LEU A 20 -18.13 10.10 -2.22
CA LEU A 20 -17.97 11.53 -2.40
C LEU A 20 -19.27 12.09 -2.97
N GLN A 21 -19.81 13.13 -2.34
CA GLN A 21 -20.96 13.89 -2.82
C GLN A 21 -20.57 15.37 -2.84
N ALA A 22 -20.86 16.05 -3.95
CA ALA A 22 -20.64 17.48 -4.09
C ALA A 22 -21.96 18.22 -3.82
N ASP A 23 -21.94 19.21 -2.93
CA ASP A 23 -23.13 20.05 -2.65
C ASP A 23 -23.50 20.95 -3.85
N ARG A 24 -22.59 21.17 -4.81
CA ARG A 24 -22.81 22.00 -6.00
C ARG A 24 -22.22 21.37 -7.27
N LEU A 25 -22.98 21.41 -8.37
CA LEU A 25 -22.66 20.83 -9.69
C LEU A 25 -21.41 21.40 -10.40
N HIS A 26 -20.82 22.50 -9.89
CA HIS A 26 -19.70 23.21 -10.55
C HIS A 26 -18.35 23.13 -9.81
N GLN A 27 -18.21 22.30 -8.78
CA GLN A 27 -16.92 22.13 -8.09
C GLN A 27 -16.07 21.04 -8.76
N ARG A 28 -14.83 21.38 -9.14
CA ARG A 28 -13.84 20.43 -9.67
C ARG A 28 -13.08 19.77 -8.51
N TRP A 29 -13.04 18.45 -8.50
CA TRP A 29 -12.29 17.65 -7.52
C TRP A 29 -11.14 16.95 -8.21
N LEU A 30 -9.96 16.97 -7.57
CA LEU A 30 -8.84 16.10 -7.94
C LEU A 30 -8.81 14.93 -6.95
N VAL A 31 -9.01 13.70 -7.45
CA VAL A 31 -8.91 12.49 -6.64
C VAL A 31 -7.61 11.79 -6.99
N LEU A 32 -6.65 11.83 -6.08
CA LEU A 32 -5.37 11.16 -6.23
C LEU A 32 -5.37 9.87 -5.43
N ARG A 33 -5.26 8.73 -6.12
CA ARG A 33 -5.22 7.41 -5.48
C ARG A 33 -3.77 6.95 -5.35
N LEU A 34 -3.28 6.94 -4.12
CA LEU A 34 -1.94 6.43 -3.81
C LEU A 34 -2.04 4.98 -3.32
N HIS A 35 -1.41 4.07 -4.07
CA HIS A 35 -1.22 2.69 -3.62
C HIS A 35 -0.03 2.61 -2.66
N LEU A 36 -0.25 3.05 -1.42
CA LEU A 36 0.78 3.11 -0.37
C LEU A 36 1.46 1.75 -0.13
N HIS A 37 0.76 0.63 -0.37
CA HIS A 37 1.37 -0.70 -0.28
C HIS A 37 2.50 -0.91 -1.30
N LYS A 38 2.26 -0.56 -2.57
CA LYS A 38 3.26 -0.67 -3.63
C LYS A 38 4.42 0.30 -3.38
N LEU A 39 4.10 1.50 -2.90
CA LEU A 39 5.10 2.51 -2.52
C LEU A 39 5.97 2.04 -1.35
N HIS A 40 5.39 1.44 -0.31
CA HIS A 40 6.15 0.87 0.81
C HIS A 40 7.12 -0.22 0.34
N LEU A 41 6.67 -1.15 -0.51
CA LEU A 41 7.54 -2.20 -1.07
C LEU A 41 8.71 -1.63 -1.88
N MET A 42 8.47 -0.56 -2.67
CA MET A 42 9.51 0.10 -3.45
C MET A 42 10.46 0.95 -2.58
N LEU A 43 9.98 1.45 -1.45
CA LEU A 43 10.68 2.42 -0.60
C LEU A 43 11.16 1.83 0.73
N ALA A 44 11.06 0.51 0.93
CA ALA A 44 11.34 -0.18 2.19
C ALA A 44 12.75 0.09 2.75
N GLY A 45 13.73 0.39 1.90
CA GLY A 45 15.10 0.75 2.28
C GLY A 45 15.38 2.26 2.41
N THR A 46 14.36 3.10 2.38
CA THR A 46 14.51 4.57 2.45
C THR A 46 13.88 5.13 3.71
N LEU A 47 14.21 6.39 4.03
CA LEU A 47 13.56 7.18 5.08
C LEU A 47 12.03 7.31 4.92
N TYR A 48 11.49 7.06 3.73
CA TYR A 48 10.04 7.00 3.47
C TYR A 48 9.42 5.64 3.81
N GLY A 49 10.19 4.54 3.74
CA GLY A 49 9.69 3.19 4.00
C GLY A 49 9.07 3.04 5.39
N GLY A 50 9.83 3.43 6.42
CA GLY A 50 9.37 3.42 7.80
C GLY A 50 8.28 4.46 8.09
N ALA A 51 8.22 5.54 7.33
CA ALA A 51 7.19 6.56 7.50
C ALA A 51 5.84 6.12 6.90
N ILE A 52 5.86 5.45 5.74
CA ILE A 52 4.70 4.78 5.15
C ILE A 52 4.25 3.60 6.03
N GLU A 53 5.18 2.89 6.65
CA GLU A 53 4.87 1.82 7.61
C GLU A 53 4.19 2.37 8.86
N ARG A 54 4.70 3.47 9.45
CA ARG A 54 4.02 4.19 10.53
C ARG A 54 2.64 4.66 10.10
N PHE A 55 2.49 5.21 8.90
CA PHE A 55 1.18 5.60 8.36
C PHE A 55 0.22 4.40 8.23
N HIS A 56 0.74 3.22 7.85
CA HIS A 56 -0.01 1.96 7.83
C HIS A 56 -0.40 1.48 9.24
N GLN A 57 0.49 1.62 10.22
CA GLN A 57 0.24 1.29 11.62
C GLN A 57 -0.78 2.25 12.24
N THR A 58 -0.71 3.54 11.89
CA THR A 58 -1.74 4.54 12.18
C THR A 58 -2.94 4.43 11.24
N GLY A 59 -3.01 3.43 10.34
CA GLY A 59 -3.92 3.31 9.19
C GLY A 59 -5.42 3.23 9.49
N ASN A 60 -5.82 3.64 10.69
CA ASN A 60 -7.18 3.89 11.15
C ASN A 60 -7.50 5.41 11.26
N HIS A 61 -6.54 6.30 10.98
CA HIS A 61 -6.72 7.76 11.07
C HIS A 61 -6.86 8.34 9.66
N GLY A 62 -7.89 9.15 9.44
CA GLY A 62 -7.96 10.05 8.29
C GLY A 62 -7.24 11.33 8.68
N ARG A 63 -6.67 12.04 7.70
CA ARG A 63 -6.06 13.35 7.97
C ARG A 63 -6.77 14.41 7.19
N LEU A 64 -7.10 15.51 7.85
CA LEU A 64 -7.55 16.72 7.19
C LEU A 64 -6.36 17.66 7.15
N LEU A 65 -5.77 17.80 5.98
CA LEU A 65 -4.70 18.78 5.80
C LEU A 65 -5.36 20.14 5.56
N LEU A 66 -5.00 21.10 6.40
CA LEU A 66 -5.46 22.48 6.32
C LEU A 66 -4.34 23.40 5.79
N ASN A 67 -4.75 24.58 5.35
CA ASN A 67 -3.89 25.74 5.12
C ASN A 67 -2.64 25.42 4.28
N HIS A 68 -1.46 25.50 4.90
CA HIS A 68 -0.17 25.34 4.23
C HIS A 68 0.01 23.94 3.64
N ALA A 69 -0.26 22.88 4.41
CA ALA A 69 -0.08 21.51 3.96
C ALA A 69 -1.00 21.18 2.77
N ALA A 70 -2.23 21.68 2.78
CA ALA A 70 -3.16 21.52 1.66
C ALA A 70 -2.69 22.26 0.40
N THR A 71 -2.14 23.45 0.57
CA THR A 71 -1.57 24.25 -0.52
C THR A 71 -0.34 23.56 -1.14
N GLU A 72 0.51 22.96 -0.30
CA GLU A 72 1.65 22.19 -0.78
C GLU A 72 1.23 20.93 -1.53
N VAL A 73 0.24 20.18 -1.01
CA VAL A 73 -0.34 19.05 -1.75
C VAL A 73 -0.82 19.52 -3.11
N TRP A 74 -1.65 20.57 -3.17
CA TRP A 74 -2.15 21.11 -4.44
C TRP A 74 -1.01 21.47 -5.41
N ARG A 75 0.03 22.17 -4.92
CA ARG A 75 1.17 22.61 -5.72
C ARG A 75 1.90 21.42 -6.33
N HIS A 76 2.23 20.43 -5.50
CA HIS A 76 2.93 19.24 -5.98
C HIS A 76 2.03 18.40 -6.89
N THR A 77 0.73 18.30 -6.64
CA THR A 77 -0.17 17.54 -7.51
C THR A 77 -0.37 18.15 -8.89
N ASN A 78 -0.39 19.48 -9.02
CA ASN A 78 -0.55 20.14 -10.32
C ASN A 78 0.74 20.18 -11.13
N ALA A 79 1.89 20.21 -10.46
CA ALA A 79 3.19 20.18 -11.12
C ALA A 79 3.57 18.78 -11.66
N LEU A 80 2.82 17.72 -11.28
CA LEU A 80 3.04 16.37 -11.81
C LEU A 80 2.74 16.34 -13.32
N GLY A 81 3.73 15.95 -14.11
CA GLY A 81 3.65 15.79 -15.55
C GLY A 81 3.97 17.06 -16.35
N GLU A 82 4.22 18.20 -15.70
CA GLU A 82 4.53 19.47 -16.39
C GLU A 82 6.01 19.58 -16.80
N HIS A 83 6.93 18.97 -16.04
CA HIS A 83 8.39 19.23 -16.16
C HIS A 83 9.25 17.98 -16.35
N GLY A 84 8.64 16.81 -16.58
CA GLY A 84 9.33 15.53 -16.83
C GLY A 84 9.71 14.73 -15.58
N THR A 85 10.31 13.55 -15.79
CA THR A 85 10.38 12.45 -14.80
C THR A 85 11.12 12.77 -13.50
N LEU A 86 12.18 13.59 -13.53
CA LEU A 86 12.96 13.92 -12.32
C LEU A 86 12.23 14.94 -11.43
N HIS A 87 11.55 15.92 -12.02
CA HIS A 87 10.70 16.85 -11.29
C HIS A 87 9.49 16.12 -10.72
N ASP A 88 8.88 15.22 -11.49
CA ASP A 88 7.79 14.38 -11.01
C ASP A 88 8.19 13.54 -9.80
N LEU A 89 9.42 12.99 -9.80
CA LEU A 89 9.95 12.26 -8.64
C LEU A 89 10.08 13.16 -7.40
N HIS A 90 10.55 14.40 -7.57
CA HIS A 90 10.59 15.39 -6.48
C HIS A 90 9.18 15.71 -5.94
N HIS A 91 8.21 15.96 -6.82
CA HIS A 91 6.83 16.24 -6.41
C HIS A 91 6.18 15.05 -5.70
N LEU A 92 6.43 13.81 -6.18
CA LEU A 92 5.97 12.59 -5.51
C LEU A 92 6.63 12.40 -4.13
N ALA A 93 7.93 12.64 -4.01
CA ALA A 93 8.64 12.55 -2.74
C ALA A 93 8.12 13.58 -1.73
N ALA A 94 7.86 14.81 -2.18
CA ALA A 94 7.26 15.85 -1.35
C ALA A 94 5.84 15.48 -0.88
N LEU A 95 5.01 14.94 -1.77
CA LEU A 95 3.68 14.42 -1.40
C LEU A 95 3.76 13.29 -0.37
N LEU A 96 4.71 12.36 -0.53
CA LEU A 96 4.95 11.30 0.44
C LEU A 96 5.43 11.86 1.79
N ALA A 97 6.32 12.84 1.79
CA ALA A 97 6.78 13.52 3.00
C ALA A 97 5.61 14.18 3.75
N LEU A 98 4.71 14.87 3.04
CA LEU A 98 3.52 15.49 3.61
C LEU A 98 2.56 14.47 4.22
N VAL A 99 2.32 13.36 3.52
CA VAL A 99 1.49 12.24 4.04
C VAL A 99 2.12 11.61 5.29
N CYS A 100 3.44 11.59 5.36
CA CYS A 100 4.20 10.94 6.43
C CYS A 100 4.56 11.86 7.61
N SER A 101 4.40 13.18 7.45
CA SER A 101 4.74 14.17 8.48
C SER A 101 3.86 14.01 9.73
N PRO A 102 4.38 14.23 10.95
CA PRO A 102 3.53 14.33 12.14
C PRO A 102 2.51 15.46 11.95
N CYS A 103 1.24 15.14 12.16
CA CYS A 103 0.12 16.07 12.03
C CYS A 103 -0.31 16.49 13.44
N PRO A 104 -0.59 17.79 13.70
CA PRO A 104 -1.08 18.20 15.01
C PRO A 104 -2.45 17.54 15.30
N PRO A 105 -2.78 17.23 16.57
CA PRO A 105 -3.98 16.46 16.92
C PRO A 105 -5.31 17.08 16.47
N GLU A 106 -5.33 18.40 16.27
CA GLU A 106 -6.48 19.18 15.80
C GLU A 106 -6.80 19.00 14.30
N ASP A 107 -5.79 18.62 13.51
CA ASP A 107 -5.89 18.30 12.08
C ASP A 107 -6.05 16.77 11.84
N GLU A 108 -5.93 15.99 12.90
CA GLU A 108 -6.09 14.54 12.88
C GLU A 108 -7.55 14.15 13.15
N TRP A 109 -8.24 13.71 12.10
CA TRP A 109 -9.58 13.19 12.25
C TRP A 109 -9.57 11.68 12.51
N VAL A 110 -10.02 11.31 13.71
CA VAL A 110 -10.33 9.92 14.03
C VAL A 110 -11.61 9.50 13.31
N VAL A 111 -11.46 8.72 12.24
CA VAL A 111 -12.58 8.04 11.59
C VAL A 111 -13.42 7.32 12.64
N PRO A 112 -14.73 7.64 12.82
CA PRO A 112 -15.57 6.96 13.79
C PRO A 112 -15.56 5.48 13.45
N ARG A 113 -14.82 4.72 14.25
CA ARG A 113 -14.80 3.27 14.11
C ARG A 113 -16.24 2.81 14.34
N LYS A 114 -16.75 1.93 13.48
CA LYS A 114 -17.43 0.78 14.06
C LYS A 114 -16.29 0.02 14.75
N ARG A 115 -16.09 0.23 16.05
CA ARG A 115 -14.99 -0.41 16.81
C ARG A 115 -15.01 -1.88 16.44
N ARG A 116 -13.92 -2.38 15.83
CA ARG A 116 -13.81 -3.84 15.65
C ARG A 116 -13.97 -4.42 17.04
N SER A 117 -14.94 -5.31 17.18
CA SER A 117 -15.08 -6.07 18.41
C SER A 117 -13.78 -6.84 18.66
N ASP A 118 -13.48 -7.15 19.91
CA ASP A 118 -12.29 -7.95 20.24
C ASP A 118 -12.29 -9.27 19.46
N ARG A 119 -13.48 -9.85 19.25
CA ARG A 119 -13.70 -11.02 18.39
C ARG A 119 -13.23 -10.83 16.95
N GLU A 120 -13.46 -9.66 16.35
CA GLU A 120 -13.01 -9.36 14.98
C GLU A 120 -11.49 -9.18 14.90
N ILE A 121 -10.88 -8.61 15.94
CA ILE A 121 -9.41 -8.48 16.03
C ILE A 121 -8.78 -9.87 16.19
N THR A 122 -9.28 -10.67 17.14
CA THR A 122 -8.84 -12.05 17.35
C THR A 122 -9.00 -12.89 16.09
N PHE A 123 -10.13 -12.75 15.37
CA PHE A 123 -10.33 -13.43 14.08
C PHE A 123 -9.26 -13.06 13.04
N CYS A 124 -8.98 -11.77 12.86
CA CYS A 124 -7.97 -11.33 11.89
C CYS A 124 -6.57 -11.82 12.26
N ASN A 125 -6.20 -11.76 13.55
CA ASN A 125 -4.90 -12.21 14.02
C ASN A 125 -4.76 -13.72 13.85
N ALA A 126 -5.75 -14.50 14.29
CA ALA A 126 -5.76 -15.94 14.14
C ALA A 126 -5.72 -16.37 12.66
N LEU A 127 -6.46 -15.69 11.77
CA LEU A 127 -6.38 -15.95 10.34
C LEU A 127 -4.99 -15.62 9.78
N ASN A 128 -4.35 -14.53 10.24
CA ASN A 128 -3.02 -14.18 9.79
C ASN A 128 -1.97 -15.20 10.23
N GLU A 129 -1.96 -15.55 11.52
CA GLU A 129 -1.05 -16.53 12.11
C GLU A 129 -1.21 -17.91 11.47
N LEU A 130 -2.45 -18.35 11.24
CA LEU A 130 -2.74 -19.63 10.59
C LEU A 130 -2.13 -19.73 9.19
N ILE A 131 -2.24 -18.65 8.40
CA ILE A 131 -1.73 -18.62 7.02
C ILE A 131 -0.21 -18.44 7.00
N GLU A 132 0.36 -17.68 7.95
CA GLU A 132 1.82 -17.52 8.06
C GLU A 132 2.51 -18.81 8.50
N ALA A 133 1.87 -19.61 9.35
CA ALA A 133 2.40 -20.89 9.81
C ALA A 133 2.54 -21.93 8.68
N ASP A 134 1.58 -21.97 7.75
CA ASP A 134 1.64 -22.85 6.57
C ASP A 134 1.11 -22.13 5.31
N PRO A 135 1.95 -21.32 4.64
CA PRO A 135 1.56 -20.61 3.43
C PRO A 135 1.31 -21.54 2.23
N ALA A 136 1.92 -22.73 2.24
CA ALA A 136 1.84 -23.71 1.16
C ALA A 136 0.53 -24.49 1.16
N HIS A 137 -0.16 -24.57 2.30
CA HIS A 137 -1.42 -25.27 2.44
C HIS A 137 -2.46 -24.84 1.41
N ASP A 138 -3.30 -25.79 1.01
CA ASP A 138 -4.50 -25.53 0.22
C ASP A 138 -5.62 -24.95 1.11
N TRP A 139 -5.55 -23.64 1.33
CA TRP A 139 -6.51 -22.87 2.11
C TRP A 139 -7.80 -22.65 1.34
N SER A 140 -8.66 -23.67 1.31
CA SER A 140 -10.01 -23.54 0.75
C SER A 140 -10.93 -22.75 1.69
N LEU A 141 -11.89 -22.04 1.09
CA LEU A 141 -12.91 -21.30 1.84
C LEU A 141 -13.71 -22.21 2.79
N ASP A 142 -13.97 -23.44 2.38
CA ASP A 142 -14.74 -24.40 3.18
C ASP A 142 -13.95 -24.86 4.41
N ARG A 143 -12.64 -25.13 4.26
CA ARG A 143 -11.76 -25.48 5.38
C ARG A 143 -11.64 -24.34 6.38
N LEU A 144 -11.41 -23.12 5.91
CA LEU A 144 -11.29 -21.95 6.78
C LEU A 144 -12.61 -21.62 7.48
N ALA A 145 -13.73 -21.72 6.77
CA ALA A 145 -15.04 -21.54 7.37
C ALA A 145 -15.27 -22.55 8.51
N GLN A 146 -14.94 -23.82 8.28
CA GLN A 146 -15.00 -24.86 9.32
C GLN A 146 -14.07 -24.57 10.50
N HIS A 147 -12.81 -24.18 10.24
CA HIS A 147 -11.83 -23.84 11.27
C HIS A 147 -12.29 -22.69 12.18
N PHE A 148 -12.93 -21.67 11.61
CA PHE A 148 -13.48 -20.54 12.36
C PHE A 148 -14.91 -20.77 12.88
N HIS A 149 -15.47 -21.98 12.74
CA HIS A 149 -16.84 -22.31 13.11
C HIS A 149 -17.90 -21.39 12.47
N MET A 150 -17.69 -21.05 11.20
CA MET A 150 -18.55 -20.18 10.40
C MET A 150 -19.11 -20.93 9.20
N SER A 151 -20.25 -20.47 8.69
CA SER A 151 -20.66 -20.83 7.32
C SER A 151 -19.70 -20.16 6.32
N LYS A 152 -19.52 -20.74 5.13
CA LYS A 152 -18.75 -20.14 4.03
C LYS A 152 -19.18 -18.71 3.72
N SER A 153 -20.49 -18.47 3.68
CA SER A 153 -21.06 -17.15 3.43
C SER A 153 -20.74 -16.13 4.53
N THR A 154 -20.70 -16.58 5.78
CA THR A 154 -20.35 -15.75 6.94
C THR A 154 -18.87 -15.44 6.90
N PHE A 155 -18.03 -16.44 6.66
CA PHE A 155 -16.58 -16.26 6.54
C PHE A 155 -16.22 -15.24 5.45
N CYS A 156 -16.74 -15.40 4.23
CA CYS A 156 -16.47 -14.45 3.14
C CYS A 156 -16.92 -13.02 3.48
N ARG A 157 -18.07 -12.86 4.14
CA ARG A 157 -18.55 -11.55 4.59
C ARG A 157 -17.65 -10.96 5.67
N THR A 158 -17.23 -11.76 6.65
CA THR A 158 -16.35 -11.35 7.75
C THR A 158 -14.97 -10.94 7.22
N VAL A 159 -14.37 -11.73 6.32
CA VAL A 159 -13.10 -11.39 5.65
C VAL A 159 -13.25 -10.08 4.88
N ARG A 160 -14.25 -9.95 4.00
CA ARG A 160 -14.43 -8.75 3.20
C ARG A 160 -14.69 -7.51 4.05
N LYS A 161 -15.43 -7.64 5.15
CA LYS A 161 -15.70 -6.57 6.11
C LYS A 161 -14.44 -6.13 6.85
N ASN A 162 -13.62 -7.06 7.31
CA ASN A 162 -12.49 -6.76 8.19
C ASN A 162 -11.16 -6.50 7.46
N LEU A 163 -10.98 -7.09 6.28
CA LEU A 163 -9.75 -7.03 5.48
C LEU A 163 -9.91 -6.20 4.19
N GLY A 164 -11.14 -5.77 3.87
CA GLY A 164 -11.43 -4.92 2.70
C GLY A 164 -11.34 -5.62 1.34
N LEU A 165 -10.88 -6.87 1.31
CA LEU A 165 -10.65 -7.65 0.09
C LEU A 165 -11.36 -9.01 0.17
N PRO A 166 -11.76 -9.59 -0.97
CA PRO A 166 -12.17 -11.00 -1.00
C PRO A 166 -11.00 -11.90 -0.57
N PHE A 167 -11.32 -13.02 0.09
CA PHE A 167 -10.32 -13.90 0.70
C PHE A 167 -9.18 -14.32 -0.24
N HIS A 168 -9.50 -14.76 -1.46
CA HIS A 168 -8.48 -15.17 -2.43
C HIS A 168 -7.52 -14.04 -2.82
N HIS A 169 -8.03 -12.80 -2.92
CA HIS A 169 -7.18 -11.64 -3.19
C HIS A 169 -6.28 -11.31 -1.99
N TRP A 170 -6.83 -11.38 -0.78
CA TRP A 170 -6.07 -11.17 0.44
C TRP A 170 -4.97 -12.24 0.63
N LEU A 171 -5.30 -13.51 0.39
CA LEU A 171 -4.33 -14.62 0.47
C LEU A 171 -3.20 -14.44 -0.54
N LEU A 172 -3.52 -14.04 -1.77
CA LEU A 172 -2.52 -13.77 -2.80
C LEU A 172 -1.61 -12.60 -2.41
N ASP A 173 -2.17 -11.50 -1.93
CA ASP A 173 -1.42 -10.35 -1.42
C ASP A 173 -0.47 -10.77 -0.30
N LYS A 174 -0.98 -11.57 0.65
CA LYS A 174 -0.20 -12.10 1.77
C LYS A 174 0.98 -12.96 1.30
N LYS A 175 0.74 -13.89 0.37
CA LYS A 175 1.79 -14.74 -0.22
C LYS A 175 2.87 -13.93 -0.94
N ILE A 176 2.48 -12.87 -1.66
CA ILE A 176 3.45 -11.99 -2.32
C ILE A 176 4.28 -11.18 -1.30
N ARG A 177 3.70 -10.75 -0.19
CA ARG A 177 4.47 -10.09 0.89
C ARG A 177 5.51 -11.02 1.50
N LEU A 178 5.11 -12.26 1.80
CA LEU A 178 6.05 -13.28 2.29
C LEU A 178 7.13 -13.57 1.25
N ALA A 179 6.79 -13.59 -0.05
CA ALA A 179 7.77 -13.73 -1.11
C ALA A 179 8.81 -12.59 -1.11
N CYS A 180 8.38 -11.34 -0.99
CA CYS A 180 9.30 -10.20 -0.90
C CYS A 180 10.23 -10.34 0.31
N LEU A 181 9.68 -10.72 1.46
CA LEU A 181 10.44 -10.95 2.68
C LEU A 181 11.49 -12.07 2.49
N TYR A 182 11.10 -13.22 1.94
CA TYR A 182 12.02 -14.34 1.67
C TYR A 182 13.09 -13.98 0.62
N LEU A 183 12.74 -13.19 -0.39
CA LEU A 183 13.69 -12.72 -1.40
C LEU A 183 14.76 -11.78 -0.83
N GLN A 184 14.40 -10.98 0.17
CA GLN A 184 15.31 -10.02 0.84
C GLN A 184 16.11 -10.64 1.97
N GLN A 185 15.56 -11.60 2.70
CA GLN A 185 16.18 -12.17 3.90
C GLN A 185 16.93 -13.47 3.62
N SER A 186 16.86 -14.03 2.41
CA SER A 186 17.50 -15.29 2.07
C SER A 186 17.95 -15.39 0.62
N ASP A 187 18.93 -16.27 0.39
CA ASP A 187 19.43 -16.64 -0.94
C ASP A 187 18.64 -17.79 -1.58
N GLN A 188 17.50 -18.19 -1.00
CA GLN A 188 16.67 -19.28 -1.53
C GLN A 188 16.33 -19.05 -3.00
N SER A 189 16.30 -20.10 -3.81
CA SER A 189 15.96 -19.94 -5.22
C SER A 189 14.51 -19.45 -5.39
N VAL A 190 14.23 -18.71 -6.47
CA VAL A 190 12.87 -18.26 -6.83
C VAL A 190 11.90 -19.43 -6.90
N GLN A 191 12.38 -20.60 -7.36
CA GLN A 191 11.60 -21.84 -7.39
C GLN A 191 11.30 -22.38 -5.99
N SER A 192 12.29 -22.38 -5.09
CA SER A 192 12.11 -22.78 -3.69
C SER A 192 11.06 -21.92 -3.00
N ILE A 193 11.15 -20.59 -3.16
CA ILE A 193 10.20 -19.63 -2.59
C ILE A 193 8.79 -19.86 -3.15
N ALA A 194 8.66 -20.11 -4.46
CA ALA A 194 7.37 -20.41 -5.08
C ALA A 194 6.71 -21.66 -4.47
N VAL A 195 7.48 -22.73 -4.26
CA VAL A 195 7.01 -23.98 -3.64
C VAL A 195 6.64 -23.76 -2.17
N GLN A 196 7.47 -23.05 -1.41
CA GLN A 196 7.22 -22.75 0.00
C GLN A 196 5.96 -21.90 0.22
N LEU A 197 5.56 -21.12 -0.78
CA LEU A 197 4.33 -20.33 -0.77
C LEU A 197 3.14 -21.05 -1.42
N GLY A 198 3.30 -22.30 -1.85
CA GLY A 198 2.24 -23.12 -2.46
C GLY A 198 1.80 -22.66 -3.83
N PHE A 199 2.68 -22.07 -4.63
CA PHE A 199 2.41 -21.82 -6.05
C PHE A 199 2.62 -23.09 -6.88
N SER A 200 1.72 -23.35 -7.82
CA SER A 200 1.77 -24.53 -8.70
C SER A 200 2.98 -24.58 -9.63
N SER A 201 3.60 -23.42 -9.94
CA SER A 201 4.86 -23.36 -10.67
C SER A 201 5.59 -22.04 -10.42
N ALA A 202 6.92 -22.07 -10.56
CA ALA A 202 7.77 -20.88 -10.51
C ALA A 202 7.42 -19.87 -11.62
N THR A 203 6.98 -20.34 -12.79
CA THR A 203 6.53 -19.49 -13.91
C THR A 203 5.25 -18.75 -13.54
N TYR A 204 4.27 -19.43 -12.97
CA TYR A 204 3.02 -18.79 -12.52
C TYR A 204 3.31 -17.78 -11.40
N PHE A 205 4.10 -18.17 -10.40
CA PHE A 205 4.57 -17.27 -9.35
C PHE A 205 5.23 -16.02 -9.92
N THR A 206 6.17 -16.16 -10.85
CA THR A 206 6.87 -15.01 -11.47
C THR A 206 5.91 -14.06 -12.18
N LYS A 207 4.91 -14.59 -12.91
CA LYS A 207 3.87 -13.77 -13.58
C LYS A 207 3.04 -13.01 -12.56
N VAL A 208 2.58 -13.67 -11.50
CA VAL A 208 1.77 -13.04 -10.44
C VAL A 208 2.58 -12.01 -9.66
N PHE A 209 3.80 -12.35 -9.26
CA PHE A 209 4.72 -11.47 -8.56
C PHE A 209 5.00 -10.22 -9.39
N LYS A 210 5.34 -10.36 -10.68
CA LYS A 210 5.56 -9.22 -11.57
C LYS A 210 4.31 -8.35 -11.71
N LYS A 211 3.12 -8.95 -11.78
CA LYS A 211 1.86 -8.20 -11.85
C LYS A 211 1.60 -7.38 -10.58
N HIS A 212 1.95 -7.90 -9.41
CA HIS A 212 1.73 -7.22 -8.13
C HIS A 212 2.83 -6.21 -7.78
N VAL A 213 4.09 -6.61 -7.91
CA VAL A 213 5.26 -5.83 -7.49
C VAL A 213 5.75 -4.89 -8.61
N GLY A 214 5.59 -5.29 -9.88
CA GLY A 214 6.07 -4.55 -11.05
C GLY A 214 7.38 -5.09 -11.63
N HIS A 215 8.16 -5.80 -10.81
CA HIS A 215 9.44 -6.42 -11.19
C HIS A 215 9.36 -7.95 -11.06
N THR A 216 10.20 -8.69 -11.78
CA THR A 216 10.33 -10.14 -11.56
C THR A 216 11.00 -10.42 -10.22
N PRO A 217 10.76 -11.58 -9.57
CA PRO A 217 11.42 -11.96 -8.31
C PRO A 217 12.95 -11.83 -8.35
N SER A 218 13.59 -12.27 -9.44
CA SER A 218 15.05 -12.17 -9.60
C SER A 218 15.54 -10.73 -9.66
N SER A 219 14.85 -9.87 -10.44
CA SER A 219 15.14 -8.43 -10.51
C SER A 219 14.88 -7.71 -9.19
N PHE A 220 13.91 -8.17 -8.40
CA PHE A 220 13.61 -7.61 -7.08
C PHE A 220 14.70 -7.93 -6.04
N ARG A 221 15.42 -9.05 -6.20
CA ARG A 221 16.55 -9.43 -5.34
C ARG A 221 17.83 -8.64 -5.65
N LEU A 222 18.02 -8.21 -6.90
CA LEU A 222 19.19 -7.42 -7.25
C LEU A 222 19.15 -6.08 -6.48
N PRO A 223 20.26 -5.64 -5.87
CA PRO A 223 20.36 -4.26 -5.41
C PRO A 223 20.07 -3.33 -6.60
N PRO A 224 19.47 -2.14 -6.37
CA PRO A 224 19.20 -1.20 -7.45
C PRO A 224 20.49 -0.99 -8.24
N GLU A 225 20.43 -1.17 -9.57
CA GLU A 225 21.60 -0.94 -10.43
C GLU A 225 22.19 0.43 -10.09
N PRO A 226 23.53 0.56 -9.97
CA PRO A 226 24.14 1.86 -9.84
C PRO A 226 23.68 2.71 -11.03
N VAL A 227 22.96 3.78 -10.74
CA VAL A 227 22.51 4.76 -11.73
C VAL A 227 23.72 5.11 -12.59
N PRO A 228 23.68 4.93 -13.94
CA PRO A 228 24.76 5.35 -14.80
C PRO A 228 25.07 6.80 -14.48
N GLN A 229 26.26 7.08 -13.97
CA GLN A 229 26.68 8.44 -13.74
C GLN A 229 26.59 9.13 -15.10
N PRO A 230 25.85 10.25 -15.23
CA PRO A 230 25.84 10.97 -16.50
C PRO A 230 27.29 11.28 -16.85
N GLU A 231 27.74 10.84 -18.02
CA GLU A 231 29.05 11.18 -18.55
C GLU A 231 29.21 12.68 -18.36
N ARG A 232 30.22 13.08 -17.57
CA ARG A 232 30.57 14.48 -17.41
C ARG A 232 31.01 14.98 -18.79
N SER A 233 30.08 15.48 -19.58
CA SER A 233 30.42 16.30 -20.74
C SER A 233 31.29 17.44 -20.20
N PRO A 234 32.52 17.63 -20.71
CA PRO A 234 33.37 18.73 -20.27
C PRO A 234 32.59 20.02 -20.45
N ILE A 235 32.40 20.77 -19.37
CA ILE A 235 31.81 22.11 -19.42
C ILE A 235 32.75 22.94 -20.31
N GLN A 236 32.36 23.13 -21.57
CA GLN A 236 33.04 24.07 -22.45
C GLN A 236 32.60 25.46 -22.02
N PHE A 237 33.48 26.13 -21.26
CA PHE A 237 33.40 27.57 -21.06
C PHE A 237 33.75 28.25 -22.39
N TYR A 238 32.74 28.74 -23.11
CA TYR A 238 32.98 29.72 -24.15
C TYR A 238 33.33 31.06 -23.50
N ARG A 239 34.49 31.59 -23.90
CA ARG A 239 34.99 32.92 -23.54
C ARG A 239 34.17 34.01 -24.21
#